data_AF-A0A5C8CZY5-F1
#
_entry.id   AF-A0A5C8CZY5-F1
#
_cell.length_a   1.000
_cell.length_b   1.000
_cell.length_c   1.000
_cell.angle_alpha   90.00
_cell.angle_beta   90.00
_cell.angle_gamma   90.00
#
_symmetry.space_group_name_H-M   'P 1'
#
loop_
_entity.id
_entity.type
_entity.pdbx_description
1 polymer ?
#
loop_
_entity_poly.entity_id
_entity_poly.type
_entity_poly.pdbx_seq_one_letter_code
_entity_poly.pdbx_strand_id
1 'polypeptide(L)'
;MRRALVALVSVLAVYGVIAYLLLPSFWRHYEHQKKLDGLPMVTVTAQGIPADPINVGLVGSSGDVLCAMREAGWTPADPITLRSSLEISGSVLLDRPYPSAPVSPLYYDGRREEFAFEKPVGKSADQRHHVRLWMVLKDGEEKRPVWLGAATFDRGVGFSHYTGAVTHHIGPDVDADRQLIETDLQAAGMIEARYTVAGVGPTLRGRNGEGDLYYTDGEVWMLRLVEGCARRHSPPVILSGPAANELKDAIWKNIADLYRRSQQ
;
A
#
# COMPACT_ATOMS: atom_id res chain seq x y z
N MET A 1 -52.17 -19.63 16.18
CA MET A 1 -50.94 -20.28 16.69
C MET A 1 -50.03 -20.80 15.57
N ARG A 2 -50.46 -21.73 14.71
CA ARG A 2 -49.61 -22.31 13.63
C ARG A 2 -48.95 -21.29 12.69
N ARG A 3 -49.69 -20.26 12.24
CA ARG A 3 -49.14 -19.19 11.36
C ARG A 3 -48.08 -18.33 12.06
N ALA A 4 -48.27 -18.02 13.34
CA ALA A 4 -47.31 -17.26 14.13
C ALA A 4 -46.03 -18.07 14.41
N LEU A 5 -46.16 -19.37 14.67
CA LEU A 5 -45.03 -20.29 14.82
C LEU A 5 -44.21 -20.37 13.52
N VAL A 6 -44.88 -20.52 12.37
CA VAL A 6 -44.21 -20.55 11.06
C VAL A 6 -43.49 -19.23 10.78
N ALA A 7 -44.13 -18.08 11.04
CA ALA A 7 -43.49 -16.77 10.86
C ALA A 7 -42.24 -16.61 11.76
N LEU A 8 -42.33 -17.02 13.03
CA LEU A 8 -41.20 -16.97 13.96
C LEU A 8 -40.04 -17.86 13.48
N VAL A 9 -40.32 -19.09 13.06
CA VAL A 9 -39.31 -20.01 12.53
C VAL A 9 -38.66 -19.43 11.27
N SER A 10 -39.43 -18.85 10.35
CA SER A 10 -38.90 -18.22 9.14
C SER A 10 -37.99 -17.03 9.47
N VAL A 11 -38.38 -16.17 10.42
CA VAL A 11 -37.54 -15.03 10.86
C VAL A 11 -36.24 -15.52 11.48
N LEU A 12 -36.31 -16.52 12.36
CA LEU A 12 -35.10 -17.09 12.99
C LEU A 12 -34.19 -17.80 11.98
N ALA A 13 -34.76 -18.48 10.97
CA ALA A 13 -34.00 -19.09 9.89
C ALA A 13 -33.30 -18.04 9.02
N VAL A 14 -34.01 -16.98 8.62
CA VAL A 14 -33.42 -15.85 7.87
C VAL A 14 -32.33 -15.16 8.69
N TYR A 15 -32.57 -14.90 9.98
CA TYR A 15 -31.55 -14.38 10.89
C TYR A 15 -30.33 -15.31 10.94
N GLY A 16 -30.55 -16.62 11.08
CA GLY A 16 -29.47 -17.62 11.11
C GLY A 16 -28.62 -17.61 9.84
N VAL A 17 -29.27 -17.56 8.67
CA VAL A 17 -28.59 -17.46 7.38
C VAL A 17 -27.81 -16.14 7.28
N ILE A 18 -28.39 -15.02 7.68
CA ILE A 18 -27.71 -13.71 7.64
C ILE A 18 -26.51 -13.69 8.60
N ALA A 19 -26.72 -14.04 9.87
CA ALA A 19 -25.74 -13.90 10.93
C ALA A 19 -24.57 -14.89 10.83
N TYR A 20 -24.82 -16.12 10.35
CA TYR A 20 -23.84 -17.19 10.40
C TYR A 20 -23.35 -17.68 9.04
N LEU A 21 -24.01 -17.29 7.94
CA LEU A 21 -23.55 -17.62 6.58
C LEU A 21 -23.20 -16.36 5.79
N LEU A 22 -24.16 -15.44 5.61
CA LEU A 22 -23.97 -14.27 4.73
C LEU A 22 -22.99 -13.26 5.33
N LEU A 23 -23.18 -12.84 6.58
CA LEU A 23 -22.27 -11.90 7.24
C LEU A 23 -20.85 -12.45 7.33
N PRO A 24 -20.59 -13.67 7.84
CA PRO A 24 -19.23 -14.21 7.86
C PRO A 24 -18.60 -14.36 6.46
N SER A 25 -19.40 -14.73 5.45
CA SER A 25 -18.93 -14.77 4.06
C SER A 25 -18.64 -13.37 3.51
N PHE A 26 -19.37 -12.34 3.97
CA PHE A 26 -19.15 -10.94 3.60
C PHE A 26 -17.88 -10.37 4.25
N TRP A 27 -17.47 -10.91 5.41
CA TRP A 27 -16.23 -10.54 6.10
C TRP A 27 -15.00 -11.35 5.66
N ARG A 28 -15.19 -12.50 4.98
CA ARG A 28 -14.09 -13.27 4.39
C ARG A 28 -13.57 -12.56 3.15
N HIS A 29 -12.53 -11.76 3.31
CA HIS A 29 -11.83 -11.21 2.17
C HIS A 29 -11.09 -12.33 1.43
N TYR A 30 -11.09 -12.28 0.10
CA TYR A 30 -10.40 -13.27 -0.71
C TYR A 30 -8.95 -12.83 -0.84
N GLU A 31 -8.08 -13.48 -0.08
CA GLU A 31 -6.64 -13.24 -0.16
C GLU A 31 -6.06 -13.93 -1.38
N HIS A 32 -5.81 -13.16 -2.44
CA HIS A 32 -5.04 -13.64 -3.60
C HIS A 32 -3.63 -14.10 -3.20
N GLN A 33 -3.09 -13.57 -2.11
CA GLN A 33 -1.84 -14.01 -1.50
C GLN A 33 -2.11 -14.57 -0.10
N LYS A 34 -2.46 -15.85 -0.01
CA LYS A 34 -2.84 -16.49 1.26
C LYS A 34 -1.74 -16.42 2.33
N LYS A 35 -0.47 -16.35 1.89
CA LYS A 35 0.69 -16.21 2.78
C LYS A 35 0.83 -14.83 3.42
N LEU A 36 0.06 -13.83 2.97
CA LEU A 36 -0.02 -12.52 3.62
C LEU A 36 -1.07 -12.48 4.73
N ASP A 37 -1.94 -13.49 4.83
CA ASP A 37 -2.96 -13.56 5.87
C ASP A 37 -2.31 -13.55 7.26
N GLY A 38 -2.82 -12.69 8.15
CA GLY A 38 -2.32 -12.50 9.50
C GLY A 38 -1.03 -11.68 9.63
N LEU A 39 -0.42 -11.22 8.52
CA LEU A 39 0.71 -10.30 8.61
C LEU A 39 0.25 -8.89 9.01
N PRO A 40 1.06 -8.13 9.79
CA PRO A 40 0.69 -6.77 10.18
C PRO A 40 0.70 -5.84 8.97
N MET A 41 -0.40 -5.12 8.73
CA MET A 41 -0.50 -4.18 7.61
C MET A 41 -0.11 -2.74 8.01
N VAL A 42 0.66 -2.58 9.09
CA VAL A 42 1.14 -1.29 9.59
C VAL A 42 2.62 -1.40 9.88
N THR A 43 3.41 -0.43 9.42
CA THR A 43 4.83 -0.33 9.75
C THR A 43 5.04 0.23 11.15
N VAL A 44 6.24 0.15 11.70
CA VAL A 44 6.57 0.72 13.01
C VAL A 44 7.84 1.55 12.96
N THR A 45 7.93 2.58 13.79
CA THR A 45 9.19 3.31 14.01
C THR A 45 10.20 2.46 14.79
N ALA A 46 11.45 2.92 14.88
CA ALA A 46 12.48 2.28 15.72
C ALA A 46 12.06 2.15 17.21
N GLN A 47 11.15 3.00 17.68
CA GLN A 47 10.61 2.99 19.04
C GLN A 47 9.36 2.10 19.18
N GLY A 48 8.93 1.41 18.12
CA GLY A 48 7.74 0.56 18.12
C GLY A 48 6.42 1.32 18.01
N ILE A 49 6.44 2.59 17.59
CA ILE A 49 5.22 3.38 17.37
C ILE A 49 4.61 2.97 16.02
N PRO A 50 3.31 2.63 15.94
CA PRO A 50 2.65 2.40 14.66
C PRO A 50 2.83 3.59 13.73
N ALA A 51 3.28 3.32 12.51
CA ALA A 51 3.65 4.32 11.53
C ALA A 51 2.73 4.27 10.30
N ASP A 52 3.31 4.24 9.10
CA ASP A 52 2.55 4.30 7.86
C ASP A 52 1.82 2.97 7.60
N PRO A 53 0.56 3.01 7.11
CA PRO A 53 -0.15 1.80 6.70
C PRO A 53 0.47 1.22 5.42
N ILE A 54 0.50 -0.10 5.32
CA ILE A 54 0.76 -0.79 4.07
C ILE A 54 -0.45 -0.59 3.17
N ASN A 55 -0.23 -0.04 1.99
CA ASN A 55 -1.27 0.28 1.01
C ASN A 55 -0.92 -0.23 -0.40
N VAL A 56 0.35 -0.46 -0.72
CA VAL A 56 0.76 -1.00 -2.02
C VAL A 56 1.58 -2.27 -1.84
N GLY A 57 1.53 -3.16 -2.81
CA GLY A 57 2.47 -4.29 -2.87
C GLY A 57 2.89 -4.59 -4.30
N LEU A 58 4.06 -5.19 -4.46
CA LEU A 58 4.64 -5.53 -5.75
C LEU A 58 4.93 -7.02 -5.79
N VAL A 59 4.70 -7.66 -6.94
CA VAL A 59 5.13 -9.05 -7.17
C VAL A 59 6.18 -9.07 -8.27
N GLY A 60 7.41 -9.45 -7.92
CA GLY A 60 8.54 -9.47 -8.83
C GLY A 60 9.89 -9.56 -8.13
N SER A 61 10.93 -9.86 -8.90
CA SER A 61 12.30 -9.87 -8.37
C SER A 61 12.73 -8.45 -7.96
N SER A 62 13.80 -8.34 -7.17
CA SER A 62 14.42 -7.04 -6.86
C SER A 62 14.77 -6.26 -8.12
N GLY A 63 15.25 -6.94 -9.17
CA GLY A 63 15.54 -6.33 -10.47
C GLY A 63 14.30 -5.81 -11.19
N ASP A 64 13.18 -6.54 -11.12
CA ASP A 64 11.90 -6.08 -11.68
C ASP A 64 11.42 -4.82 -10.97
N VAL A 65 11.48 -4.77 -9.63
CA VAL A 65 11.10 -3.58 -8.84
C VAL A 65 11.96 -2.38 -9.22
N LEU A 66 13.28 -2.54 -9.23
CA LEU A 66 14.21 -1.45 -9.54
C LEU A 66 14.05 -0.93 -10.97
N CYS A 67 13.86 -1.82 -11.95
CA CYS A 67 13.53 -1.39 -13.31
C CYS A 67 12.18 -0.67 -13.34
N ALA A 68 11.12 -1.28 -12.79
CA ALA A 68 9.76 -0.76 -12.89
C ALA A 68 9.65 0.66 -12.32
N MET A 69 10.22 0.87 -11.14
CA MET A 69 10.26 2.19 -10.49
C MET A 69 11.04 3.21 -11.32
N ARG A 70 12.22 2.85 -11.84
CA ARG A 70 13.02 3.73 -12.70
C ARG A 70 12.26 4.13 -13.97
N GLU A 71 11.65 3.18 -14.66
CA GLU A 71 10.92 3.47 -15.90
C GLU A 71 9.63 4.27 -15.66
N ALA A 72 9.08 4.20 -14.45
CA ALA A 72 7.98 5.03 -13.98
C ALA A 72 8.42 6.42 -13.46
N GLY A 73 9.72 6.74 -13.54
CA GLY A 73 10.27 8.03 -13.16
C GLY A 73 10.46 8.24 -11.66
N TRP A 74 10.48 7.16 -10.88
CA TRP A 74 10.79 7.19 -9.45
C TRP A 74 12.29 7.05 -9.23
N THR A 75 12.83 7.85 -8.31
CA THR A 75 14.26 7.85 -7.97
C THR A 75 14.51 7.24 -6.60
N PRO A 76 15.58 6.48 -6.39
CA PRO A 76 15.92 5.96 -5.06
C PRO A 76 16.15 7.08 -4.04
N ALA A 77 15.56 6.95 -2.85
CA ALA A 77 15.58 7.99 -1.80
C ALA A 77 16.84 7.93 -0.90
N ASP A 78 17.53 6.79 -0.80
CA ASP A 78 18.78 6.63 -0.04
C ASP A 78 19.79 5.76 -0.82
N PRO A 79 21.01 6.26 -1.13
CA PRO A 79 22.05 5.45 -1.75
C PRO A 79 22.55 4.28 -0.89
N ILE A 80 22.36 4.31 0.45
CA ILE A 80 22.88 3.30 1.38
C ILE A 80 22.11 1.98 1.23
N THR A 81 20.79 2.03 1.04
CA THR A 81 19.95 0.84 0.77
C THR A 81 20.23 0.25 -0.63
N LEU A 82 20.65 1.10 -1.58
CA LEU A 82 21.11 0.65 -2.90
C LEU A 82 22.49 -0.02 -2.87
N ARG A 83 23.46 0.53 -2.13
CA ARG A 83 24.81 -0.05 -2.00
C ARG A 83 24.81 -1.45 -1.39
N SER A 84 23.78 -1.77 -0.61
CA SER A 84 23.59 -3.09 -0.01
C SER A 84 22.74 -4.04 -0.89
N SER A 85 22.05 -3.52 -1.92
CA SER A 85 21.11 -4.31 -2.74
C SER A 85 21.52 -4.51 -4.21
N LEU A 86 22.58 -3.85 -4.71
CA LEU A 86 23.07 -4.07 -6.07
C LEU A 86 24.59 -3.89 -6.19
N GLU A 87 25.27 -4.95 -6.65
CA GLU A 87 26.61 -4.90 -7.26
C GLU A 87 26.54 -4.56 -8.78
N ILE A 88 25.40 -4.07 -9.30
CA ILE A 88 25.16 -3.84 -10.74
C ILE A 88 24.24 -2.60 -10.88
N SER A 89 24.67 -1.40 -11.31
CA SER A 89 25.14 -1.03 -12.65
C SER A 89 25.84 0.33 -12.59
N GLY A 90 27.01 0.46 -13.23
CA GLY A 90 27.95 1.57 -13.06
C GLY A 90 27.59 2.92 -13.68
N SER A 91 26.48 3.56 -13.31
CA SER A 91 26.24 4.95 -13.76
C SER A 91 25.38 5.86 -12.87
N VAL A 92 25.10 5.52 -11.61
CA VAL A 92 24.27 6.39 -10.72
C VAL A 92 25.09 7.04 -9.60
N LEU A 93 26.35 7.39 -9.89
CA LEU A 93 27.27 8.02 -8.94
C LEU A 93 27.87 9.30 -9.53
N LEU A 94 27.02 10.24 -9.95
CA LEU A 94 27.45 11.60 -10.24
C LEU A 94 26.48 12.61 -9.61
N ASP A 95 26.97 13.16 -8.49
CA ASP A 95 26.76 14.53 -8.03
C ASP A 95 25.32 15.04 -7.88
N ARG A 96 24.71 14.73 -6.73
CA ARG A 96 23.86 15.73 -6.08
C ARG A 96 24.27 15.98 -4.62
N PRO A 97 24.55 17.24 -4.24
CA PRO A 97 24.78 17.63 -2.86
C PRO A 97 23.48 17.46 -2.07
N TYR A 98 23.56 16.66 -1.00
CA TYR A 98 22.52 16.46 0.02
C TYR A 98 22.18 17.78 0.73
N PRO A 99 20.92 18.25 0.72
CA PRO A 99 20.52 19.36 1.58
C PRO A 99 19.36 19.05 2.55
N SER A 100 18.87 17.81 2.69
CA SER A 100 17.74 17.53 3.59
C SER A 100 17.85 16.18 4.29
N ALA A 101 17.49 16.19 5.59
CA ALA A 101 17.69 15.14 6.58
C ALA A 101 17.26 13.72 6.12
N PRO A 102 17.98 12.66 6.54
CA PRO A 102 17.61 11.29 6.23
C PRO A 102 16.17 11.02 6.67
N VAL A 103 15.39 10.43 5.79
CA VAL A 103 14.05 9.96 6.14
C VAL A 103 14.18 8.96 7.27
N SER A 104 13.41 9.11 8.35
CA SER A 104 13.43 8.16 9.46
C SER A 104 13.11 6.75 8.93
N PRO A 105 13.92 5.73 9.29
CA PRO A 105 13.67 4.37 8.86
C PRO A 105 12.36 3.87 9.46
N LEU A 106 11.59 3.14 8.65
CA LEU A 106 10.42 2.42 9.12
C LEU A 106 10.73 0.92 9.10
N TYR A 107 10.10 0.21 10.00
CA TYR A 107 10.34 -1.20 10.21
C TYR A 107 9.08 -1.98 9.92
N TYR A 108 9.27 -3.11 9.25
CA TYR A 108 8.25 -4.12 9.05
C TYR A 108 8.80 -5.44 9.56
N ASP A 109 8.12 -6.06 10.52
CA ASP A 109 8.59 -7.30 11.16
C ASP A 109 10.04 -7.21 11.68
N GLY A 110 10.38 -6.08 12.31
CA GLY A 110 11.72 -5.80 12.84
C GLY A 110 12.79 -5.50 11.79
N ARG A 111 12.46 -5.51 10.49
CA ARG A 111 13.38 -5.22 9.38
C ARG A 111 13.17 -3.81 8.84
N ARG A 112 14.27 -3.09 8.64
CA ARG A 112 14.27 -1.81 7.91
C ARG A 112 13.89 -2.03 6.44
N GLU A 113 13.33 -1.01 5.81
CA GLU A 113 13.02 -1.05 4.37
C GLU A 113 14.21 -1.49 3.51
N GLU A 114 13.96 -2.37 2.54
CA GLU A 114 14.98 -2.78 1.58
C GLU A 114 15.10 -1.77 0.43
N PHE A 115 13.98 -1.22 -0.03
CA PHE A 115 13.95 -0.15 -1.02
C PHE A 115 13.14 1.04 -0.54
N ALA A 116 13.60 2.22 -0.94
CA ALA A 116 12.90 3.48 -0.76
C ALA A 116 13.02 4.29 -2.05
N PHE A 117 11.90 4.79 -2.55
CA PHE A 117 11.84 5.61 -3.75
C PHE A 117 11.07 6.90 -3.49
N GLU A 118 11.49 7.96 -4.16
CA GLU A 118 10.88 9.28 -4.12
C GLU A 118 10.56 9.79 -5.52
N LYS A 119 9.53 10.62 -5.61
CA LYS A 119 9.17 11.39 -6.80
C LYS A 119 8.87 12.83 -6.41
N PRO A 120 9.69 13.81 -6.85
CA PRO A 120 9.54 15.20 -6.43
C PRO A 120 8.26 15.83 -7.01
N VAL A 121 7.64 16.72 -6.25
CA VAL A 121 6.50 17.53 -6.69
C VAL A 121 6.94 18.98 -6.88
N GLY A 122 6.83 19.46 -8.12
CA GLY A 122 7.22 20.83 -8.46
C GLY A 122 8.73 21.05 -8.39
N LYS A 123 9.15 22.21 -7.87
CA LYS A 123 10.56 22.65 -7.85
C LYS A 123 11.23 22.60 -6.47
N SER A 124 10.45 22.32 -5.43
CA SER A 124 10.91 22.37 -4.03
C SER A 124 11.10 20.96 -3.48
N ALA A 125 12.10 20.79 -2.62
CA ALA A 125 12.44 19.49 -2.02
C ALA A 125 11.55 19.12 -0.81
N ASP A 126 10.66 20.02 -0.40
CA ASP A 126 9.75 19.88 0.73
C ASP A 126 8.53 19.00 0.42
N GLN A 127 8.22 18.81 -0.86
CA GLN A 127 7.09 18.02 -1.32
C GLN A 127 7.54 16.90 -2.26
N ARG A 128 7.28 15.66 -1.84
CA ARG A 128 7.63 14.48 -2.63
C ARG A 128 6.69 13.34 -2.29
N HIS A 129 6.34 12.56 -3.30
CA HIS A 129 5.76 11.24 -3.07
C HIS A 129 6.89 10.30 -2.68
N HIS A 130 6.61 9.40 -1.75
CA HIS A 130 7.58 8.47 -1.23
C HIS A 130 6.95 7.08 -1.10
N VAL A 131 7.72 6.03 -1.38
CA VAL A 131 7.31 4.65 -1.12
C VAL A 131 8.48 3.88 -0.54
N ARG A 132 8.21 3.16 0.55
CA ARG A 132 9.14 2.19 1.14
C ARG A 132 8.63 0.79 0.83
N LEU A 133 9.54 -0.14 0.59
CA LEU A 133 9.23 -1.52 0.21
C LEU A 133 10.01 -2.51 1.06
N TRP A 134 9.31 -3.56 1.48
CA TRP A 134 9.85 -4.69 2.22
C TRP A 134 9.56 -5.99 1.49
N MET A 135 10.57 -6.83 1.26
CA MET A 135 10.35 -8.17 0.72
C MET A 135 9.83 -9.08 1.82
N VAL A 136 8.53 -9.37 1.82
CA VAL A 136 7.87 -10.16 2.86
C VAL A 136 7.81 -11.64 2.53
N LEU A 137 7.80 -12.00 1.25
CA LEU A 137 7.83 -13.38 0.80
C LEU A 137 8.86 -13.52 -0.32
N LYS A 138 9.72 -14.55 -0.24
CA LYS A 138 10.60 -14.92 -1.37
C LYS A 138 9.83 -15.58 -2.51
N ASP A 139 8.76 -16.29 -2.15
CA ASP A 139 7.89 -17.01 -3.08
C ASP A 139 6.42 -16.87 -2.67
N GLY A 140 5.70 -15.96 -3.34
CA GLY A 140 4.25 -15.81 -3.25
C GLY A 140 3.47 -16.90 -3.99
N GLU A 141 2.17 -16.68 -4.19
CA GLU A 141 1.30 -17.61 -4.93
C GLU A 141 1.74 -17.75 -6.41
N GLU A 142 2.30 -16.70 -7.02
CA GLU A 142 2.86 -16.74 -8.37
C GLU A 142 4.31 -17.25 -8.43
N LYS A 143 4.85 -17.81 -7.34
CA LYS A 143 6.25 -18.26 -7.23
C LYS A 143 7.27 -17.17 -7.53
N ARG A 144 6.91 -15.93 -7.18
CA ARG A 144 7.75 -14.74 -7.32
C ARG A 144 7.82 -14.01 -5.98
N PRO A 145 8.88 -13.22 -5.74
CA PRO A 145 8.97 -12.45 -4.50
C PRO A 145 7.83 -11.45 -4.38
N VAL A 146 7.31 -11.30 -3.16
CA VAL A 146 6.23 -10.37 -2.82
C VAL A 146 6.79 -9.29 -1.91
N TRP A 147 6.51 -8.05 -2.28
CA TRP A 147 6.89 -6.85 -1.57
C TRP A 147 5.63 -6.19 -1.02
N LEU A 148 5.68 -5.75 0.23
CA LEU A 148 4.70 -4.83 0.79
C LEU A 148 5.32 -3.45 0.89
N GLY A 149 4.49 -2.43 0.74
CA GLY A 149 4.93 -1.05 0.73
C GLY A 149 3.96 -0.08 1.35
N ALA A 150 4.55 0.98 1.89
CA ALA A 150 3.86 2.14 2.42
C ALA A 150 4.18 3.33 1.50
N ALA A 151 3.19 3.74 0.71
CA ALA A 151 3.25 4.92 -0.14
C ALA A 151 2.59 6.11 0.56
N THR A 152 3.31 7.22 0.68
CA THR A 152 2.88 8.44 1.37
C THR A 152 3.39 9.70 0.66
N PHE A 153 2.66 10.79 0.79
CA PHE A 153 3.06 12.10 0.29
C PHE A 153 3.66 12.96 1.40
N ASP A 154 4.95 13.26 1.33
CA ASP A 154 5.55 14.26 2.21
C ASP A 154 5.09 15.66 1.75
N ARG A 155 4.39 16.40 2.62
CA ARG A 155 3.84 17.74 2.32
C ARG A 155 4.68 18.90 2.86
N GLY A 156 5.68 18.61 3.68
CA GLY A 156 6.57 19.62 4.27
C GLY A 156 7.37 19.11 5.46
N VAL A 157 8.31 19.93 5.93
CA VAL A 157 9.13 19.65 7.11
C VAL A 157 8.50 20.30 8.35
N GLY A 158 8.49 19.59 9.47
CA GLY A 158 8.02 20.09 10.76
C GLY A 158 8.60 19.29 11.92
N PHE A 159 7.86 19.22 13.03
CA PHE A 159 8.27 18.47 14.22
C PHE A 159 7.26 17.36 14.51
N SER A 160 7.76 16.16 14.83
CA SER A 160 6.92 15.03 15.25
C SER A 160 6.08 15.43 16.46
N HIS A 161 4.78 15.11 16.42
CA HIS A 161 3.85 15.33 17.53
C HIS A 161 4.13 14.42 18.72
N TYR A 162 4.90 13.35 18.53
CA TYR A 162 5.21 12.38 19.58
C TYR A 162 6.59 12.55 20.18
N THR A 163 7.59 12.91 19.37
CA THR A 163 9.00 12.96 19.82
C THR A 163 9.57 14.37 19.83
N GLY A 164 8.95 15.34 19.15
CA GLY A 164 9.50 16.67 18.94
C GLY A 164 10.73 16.70 18.01
N ALA A 165 11.09 15.58 17.37
CA ALA A 165 12.16 15.52 16.39
C ALA A 165 11.75 16.19 15.07
N VAL A 166 12.71 16.79 14.35
CA VAL A 166 12.47 17.30 12.99
C VAL A 166 12.11 16.13 12.08
N THR A 167 10.97 16.22 11.41
CA THR A 167 10.44 15.16 10.54
C THR A 167 9.71 15.75 9.33
N HIS A 168 9.37 14.91 8.37
CA HIS A 168 8.44 15.28 7.31
C HIS A 168 7.02 14.95 7.75
N HIS A 169 6.09 15.85 7.44
CA HIS A 169 4.67 15.61 7.62
C HIS A 169 4.10 14.98 6.37
N ILE A 170 3.20 14.01 6.53
CA ILE A 170 2.52 13.38 5.40
C ILE A 170 1.17 14.04 5.08
N GLY A 171 0.76 13.95 3.82
CA GLY A 171 -0.61 14.20 3.39
C GLY A 171 -1.56 13.11 3.90
N PRO A 172 -2.85 13.43 4.16
CA PRO A 172 -3.76 12.49 4.79
C PRO A 172 -4.34 11.43 3.83
N ASP A 173 -4.31 11.63 2.51
CA ASP A 173 -4.90 10.72 1.52
C ASP A 173 -3.87 9.70 1.00
N VAL A 174 -3.57 8.68 1.79
CA VAL A 174 -2.57 7.66 1.40
C VAL A 174 -3.04 6.80 0.21
N ASP A 175 -4.35 6.78 -0.08
CA ASP A 175 -4.88 6.08 -1.26
C ASP A 175 -4.54 6.82 -2.55
N ALA A 176 -4.42 8.15 -2.50
CA ALA A 176 -3.97 8.94 -3.65
C ALA A 176 -2.52 8.61 -4.03
N ASP A 177 -1.64 8.42 -3.04
CA ASP A 177 -0.25 8.00 -3.25
C ASP A 177 -0.15 6.58 -3.83
N ARG A 178 -0.95 5.66 -3.28
CA ARG A 178 -1.09 4.30 -3.84
C ARG A 178 -1.56 4.33 -5.30
N GLN A 179 -2.55 5.17 -5.62
CA GLN A 179 -3.06 5.32 -6.97
C GLN A 179 -2.03 5.94 -7.93
N LEU A 180 -1.21 6.87 -7.44
CA LEU A 180 -0.11 7.45 -8.23
C LEU A 180 0.91 6.38 -8.62
N ILE A 181 1.31 5.51 -7.69
CA ILE A 181 2.22 4.39 -7.98
C ILE A 181 1.66 3.50 -9.10
N GLU A 182 0.41 3.06 -9.00
CA GLU A 182 -0.23 2.26 -10.05
C GLU A 182 -0.24 3.02 -11.39
N THR A 183 -0.65 4.28 -11.38
CA THR A 183 -0.78 5.11 -12.58
C THR A 183 0.57 5.24 -13.31
N ASP A 184 1.63 5.54 -12.56
CA ASP A 184 2.97 5.72 -13.12
C ASP A 184 3.54 4.41 -13.67
N LEU A 185 3.43 3.32 -12.91
CA LEU A 185 3.90 2.00 -13.34
C LEU A 185 3.09 1.48 -14.54
N GLN A 186 1.78 1.75 -14.59
CA GLN A 186 0.93 1.42 -15.73
C GLN A 186 1.32 2.24 -16.97
N ALA A 187 1.53 3.55 -16.82
CA ALA A 187 1.97 4.41 -17.92
C ALA A 187 3.34 3.99 -18.48
N ALA A 188 4.21 3.46 -17.63
CA ALA A 188 5.50 2.88 -18.02
C ALA A 188 5.39 1.48 -18.65
N GLY A 189 4.20 0.87 -18.67
CA GLY A 189 3.98 -0.48 -19.19
C GLY A 189 4.57 -1.58 -18.29
N MET A 190 4.69 -1.32 -16.99
CA MET A 190 5.42 -2.18 -16.04
C MET A 190 4.55 -3.09 -15.18
N ILE A 191 3.22 -2.98 -15.31
CA ILE A 191 2.28 -3.83 -14.58
C ILE A 191 1.70 -4.86 -15.54
N GLU A 192 1.80 -6.12 -15.16
CA GLU A 192 1.18 -7.24 -15.85
C GLU A 192 -0.27 -7.45 -15.41
N ALA A 193 -0.50 -7.41 -14.10
CA ALA A 193 -1.80 -7.59 -13.48
C ALA A 193 -1.92 -6.82 -12.16
N ARG A 194 -3.15 -6.47 -11.77
CA ARG A 194 -3.46 -5.93 -10.44
C ARG A 194 -4.51 -6.80 -9.76
N TYR A 195 -4.34 -7.00 -8.46
CA TYR A 195 -5.37 -7.53 -7.57
C TYR A 195 -5.32 -6.83 -6.21
N THR A 196 -6.27 -7.14 -5.34
CA THR A 196 -6.33 -6.60 -3.97
C THR A 196 -6.11 -7.70 -2.94
N VAL A 197 -5.54 -7.31 -1.80
CA VAL A 197 -5.41 -8.11 -0.58
C VAL A 197 -5.80 -7.25 0.61
N ALA A 198 -6.23 -7.85 1.71
CA ALA A 198 -6.64 -7.08 2.88
C ALA A 198 -5.47 -6.27 3.44
N GLY A 199 -5.73 -4.98 3.68
CA GLY A 199 -4.80 -4.08 4.36
C GLY A 199 -5.19 -3.85 5.81
N VAL A 200 -5.02 -2.60 6.26
CA VAL A 200 -5.38 -2.16 7.61
C VAL A 200 -6.89 -2.09 7.87
N GLY A 201 -7.69 -2.20 6.81
CA GLY A 201 -9.13 -1.98 6.85
C GLY A 201 -9.51 -0.49 6.85
N PRO A 202 -10.77 -0.16 6.47
CA PRO A 202 -11.20 1.21 6.29
C PRO A 202 -10.89 2.08 7.52
N THR A 203 -10.15 3.17 7.30
CA THR A 203 -9.63 4.03 8.36
C THR A 203 -9.88 5.49 8.00
N LEU A 204 -10.60 6.24 8.83
CA LEU A 204 -10.91 7.66 8.58
C LEU A 204 -10.03 8.64 9.38
N ARG A 205 -9.45 8.19 10.49
CA ARG A 205 -8.67 9.03 11.43
C ARG A 205 -7.46 8.26 11.97
N GLY A 206 -6.74 7.59 11.07
CA GLY A 206 -5.49 6.92 11.38
C GLY A 206 -4.42 7.93 11.77
N ARG A 207 -3.40 7.49 12.51
CA ARG A 207 -2.22 8.30 12.81
C ARG A 207 -0.95 7.53 12.50
N ASN A 208 0.02 8.19 11.88
CA ASN A 208 1.32 7.61 11.62
C ASN A 208 2.31 7.85 12.79
N GLY A 209 3.60 7.53 12.57
CA GLY A 209 4.63 7.49 13.61
C GLY A 209 5.05 8.87 14.10
N GLU A 210 4.68 9.92 13.36
CA GLU A 210 4.87 11.32 13.67
C GLU A 210 3.60 11.96 14.26
N GLY A 211 2.48 11.24 14.22
CA GLY A 211 1.17 11.67 14.69
C GLY A 211 0.33 12.40 13.64
N ASP A 212 0.75 12.40 12.38
CA ASP A 212 -0.05 12.94 11.27
C ASP A 212 -1.28 12.10 11.01
N LEU A 213 -2.38 12.75 10.65
CA LEU A 213 -3.62 12.07 10.30
C LEU A 213 -3.54 11.47 8.90
N TYR A 214 -4.08 10.27 8.75
CA TYR A 214 -4.35 9.67 7.44
C TYR A 214 -5.73 9.02 7.38
N TYR A 215 -6.21 8.83 6.15
CA TYR A 215 -7.39 8.02 5.84
C TYR A 215 -7.11 7.11 4.63
N THR A 216 -7.76 5.95 4.61
CA THR A 216 -7.64 4.93 3.56
C THR A 216 -8.88 4.04 3.49
N ASP A 217 -9.19 3.53 2.30
CA ASP A 217 -10.12 2.42 2.09
C ASP A 217 -9.66 1.13 2.77
N GLY A 218 -8.39 1.05 3.14
CA GLY A 218 -7.82 -0.02 3.95
C GLY A 218 -7.42 -1.26 3.18
N GLU A 219 -7.39 -1.16 1.85
CA GLU A 219 -7.03 -2.25 0.95
C GLU A 219 -5.60 -2.07 0.44
N VAL A 220 -4.91 -3.18 0.17
CA VAL A 220 -3.59 -3.15 -0.47
C VAL A 220 -3.73 -3.47 -1.95
N TRP A 221 -3.23 -2.59 -2.81
CA TRP A 221 -3.18 -2.87 -4.25
C TRP A 221 -1.89 -3.58 -4.60
N MET A 222 -2.04 -4.85 -4.98
CA MET A 222 -0.94 -5.70 -5.41
C MET A 222 -0.73 -5.58 -6.91
N LEU A 223 0.48 -5.18 -7.31
CA LEU A 223 0.87 -4.94 -8.69
C LEU A 223 1.87 -6.02 -9.10
N ARG A 224 1.43 -6.95 -9.97
CA ARG A 224 2.33 -7.94 -10.56
C ARG A 224 3.16 -7.27 -11.65
N LEU A 225 4.47 -7.20 -11.45
CA LEU A 225 5.38 -6.51 -12.35
C LEU A 225 5.73 -7.39 -13.55
N VAL A 226 6.02 -6.74 -14.68
CA VAL A 226 6.64 -7.42 -15.83
C VAL A 226 7.98 -8.03 -15.44
N GLU A 227 8.33 -9.16 -16.06
CA GLU A 227 9.60 -9.84 -15.82
C GLU A 227 10.71 -9.28 -16.71
N GLY A 228 11.91 -9.13 -16.15
CA GLY A 228 13.09 -8.79 -16.92
C GLY A 228 12.98 -7.42 -17.61
N CYS A 229 12.23 -6.49 -17.02
CA CYS A 229 12.03 -5.14 -17.55
C CYS A 229 11.31 -5.10 -18.92
N ALA A 230 10.60 -6.19 -19.28
CA ALA A 230 9.90 -6.31 -20.57
C ALA A 230 8.59 -5.50 -20.58
N ARG A 231 8.68 -4.24 -21.00
CA ARG A 231 7.52 -3.33 -21.09
C ARG A 231 6.38 -3.92 -21.91
N ARG A 232 5.16 -3.70 -21.43
CA ARG A 232 3.92 -4.05 -22.13
C ARG A 232 3.26 -2.82 -22.74
N HIS A 233 2.50 -3.05 -23.81
CA HIS A 233 1.68 -2.02 -24.48
C HIS A 233 0.17 -2.18 -24.24
N SER A 234 -0.22 -3.29 -23.62
CA SER A 234 -1.60 -3.58 -23.22
C SER A 234 -1.85 -3.14 -21.78
N PRO A 235 -3.07 -2.69 -21.42
CA PRO A 235 -3.43 -2.44 -20.03
C PRO A 235 -3.20 -3.65 -19.11
N PRO A 236 -2.96 -3.43 -17.80
CA PRO A 236 -2.84 -4.50 -16.83
C PRO A 236 -4.12 -5.32 -16.73
N VAL A 237 -3.98 -6.63 -16.49
CA VAL A 237 -5.13 -7.49 -16.22
C VAL A 237 -5.60 -7.23 -14.78
N ILE A 238 -6.85 -6.81 -14.60
CA ILE A 238 -7.44 -6.69 -13.26
C ILE A 238 -7.99 -8.06 -12.85
N LEU A 239 -7.42 -8.66 -11.82
CA LEU A 239 -7.90 -9.92 -11.25
C LEU A 239 -8.84 -9.57 -10.08
N SER A 240 -10.13 -9.63 -10.32
CA SER A 240 -11.12 -9.44 -9.26
C SER A 240 -11.17 -10.66 -8.33
N GLY A 241 -11.45 -10.41 -7.05
CA GLY A 241 -11.97 -11.46 -6.17
C GLY A 241 -13.39 -11.88 -6.57
N PRO A 242 -14.04 -12.78 -5.81
CA PRO A 242 -15.45 -13.13 -6.01
C PRO A 242 -16.34 -11.88 -6.02
N ALA A 243 -17.43 -11.87 -6.81
CA ALA A 243 -18.33 -10.71 -7.00
C ALA A 243 -18.88 -10.07 -5.70
N ALA A 244 -18.88 -10.80 -4.58
CA ALA A 244 -19.23 -10.26 -3.26
C ALA A 244 -18.24 -9.19 -2.76
N ASN A 245 -16.96 -9.30 -3.13
CA ASN A 245 -15.92 -8.33 -2.76
C ASN A 245 -16.08 -7.03 -3.56
N GLU A 246 -16.42 -7.10 -4.85
CA GLU A 246 -16.67 -5.91 -5.67
C GLU A 246 -17.82 -5.04 -5.13
N LEU A 247 -18.88 -5.67 -4.61
CA LEU A 247 -19.99 -4.95 -3.96
C LEU A 247 -19.54 -4.28 -2.65
N LYS A 248 -18.74 -4.98 -1.83
CA LYS A 248 -18.17 -4.44 -0.59
C LYS A 248 -17.27 -3.23 -0.90
N ASP A 249 -16.36 -3.37 -1.86
CA ASP A 249 -15.42 -2.32 -2.26
C ASP A 249 -16.16 -1.09 -2.80
N ALA A 250 -17.22 -1.29 -3.58
CA ALA A 250 -18.06 -0.20 -4.08
C ALA A 250 -18.77 0.57 -2.95
N ILE A 251 -19.25 -0.11 -1.90
CA ILE A 251 -19.88 0.55 -0.75
C ILE A 251 -18.85 1.38 0.01
N TRP A 252 -17.68 0.81 0.30
CA TRP A 252 -16.62 1.53 1.03
C TRP A 252 -16.07 2.71 0.25
N LYS A 253 -15.82 2.53 -1.05
CA LYS A 253 -15.39 3.63 -1.92
C LYS A 253 -16.36 4.80 -1.87
N ASN A 254 -17.67 4.55 -1.92
CA ASN A 254 -18.67 5.60 -1.81
C ASN A 254 -18.63 6.32 -0.45
N ILE A 255 -18.44 5.59 0.65
CA ILE A 255 -18.31 6.18 1.99
C ILE A 255 -17.04 7.03 2.10
N ALA A 256 -15.92 6.50 1.61
CA ALA A 256 -14.64 7.21 1.59
C ALA A 256 -14.72 8.47 0.70
N ASP A 257 -15.35 8.40 -0.47
CA ASP A 257 -15.55 9.54 -1.37
C ASP A 257 -16.49 10.60 -0.78
N LEU A 258 -17.50 10.20 -0.02
CA LEU A 258 -18.35 11.13 0.74
C LEU A 258 -17.55 11.82 1.85
N TYR A 259 -16.72 11.07 2.57
CA TYR A 259 -15.83 11.64 3.58
C TYR A 259 -14.82 12.61 2.96
N ARG A 260 -14.13 12.22 1.88
CA ARG A 260 -13.17 13.05 1.13
C ARG A 260 -13.81 14.37 0.69
N ARG A 261 -15.03 14.33 0.15
CA ARG A 261 -15.80 15.54 -0.22
C ARG A 261 -16.19 16.43 0.96
N SER A 262 -16.31 15.87 2.17
CA SER A 262 -16.60 16.66 3.38
C SER A 262 -15.40 17.37 3.98
N GLN A 263 -14.18 17.02 3.53
CA GLN A 263 -12.91 17.59 4.03
C GLN A 263 -12.28 18.61 3.06
N GLN A 264 -12.88 18.81 1.87
CA GLN A 264 -12.52 19.86 0.90
C GLN A 264 -13.38 21.10 1.13
#